data_AF-A0A8H5L2A0-F1
#
_entry.id   AF-A0A8H5L2A0-F1
#
_cell.length_a   1.000
_cell.length_b   1.000
_cell.length_c   1.000
_cell.angle_alpha   90.00
_cell.angle_beta   90.00
_cell.angle_gamma   90.00
#
_symmetry.space_group_name_H-M   'P 1'
#
loop_
_entity.id
_entity.type
_entity.pdbx_description
1 polymer ?
#
loop_
_entity_poly.entity_id
_entity_poly.type
_entity_poly.pdbx_seq_one_letter_code
_entity_poly.pdbx_strand_id
1 'polypeptide(L)'
;MATFKLEFVPTYHYDTYDAISETNPDLSCEGKVVFITGGGRGIGREIAKAFAVAGAKGIFIVGRTGTELLSAVAEIKSLSTGTPVSVHHAEADITDREAVASAFKQAIATFGHMDILIQNAGYLDAHRSLLDSHLDDYWKTFEINVKGGLLVTQQFLKQSQTGDTIINVGSGAGHLPPILGYSAYSASKLAFAKMIESVQLENPHLRVFNINPGAIATEMQKKSGDIAAVDNIRLPASYCVWLAASQEADCLKADTELILRRPNFRKRNEPKNESTANETAPENEVKLDDTKTENGQPTEVSDVYSDQSSSVHNTDDLKALTASDEKGHSVEIRLRVSSAHLILSSPVFRAMLDGPFSEGIRSKDDVFEVKAFEWNAEALVIVLDIIHGHHRSLPQKVELDILIEIAMLCDYYQCEEIVETFAKQWITTFEEDKPYEEEATMNWMFVAWVFQREDLFNTKVAVTLQHSRVPVHTDLPLPSTILEKVEAQRLKLMNDVLNNLYGLHESLWVTNDDCKPECASMLLGSLMKQMRVAGLEIPKPKGLPSTIRSLVGLRRFVSGLETPVCYIANRYGQAIKHECSFKNKTKPWMDDMAKTYRDGFRFEDFRAVLNHKDV
;
A
#
# COMPACT_ATOMS: atom_id res chain seq x y z
N MET A 1 15.43 -5.38 -29.29
CA MET A 1 15.15 -5.02 -27.88
C MET A 1 14.07 -5.96 -27.39
N ALA A 2 14.33 -6.74 -26.34
CA ALA A 2 13.28 -7.51 -25.69
C ALA A 2 12.47 -6.53 -24.84
N THR A 3 11.25 -6.23 -25.27
CA THR A 3 10.32 -5.39 -24.52
C THR A 3 9.64 -6.27 -23.50
N PHE A 4 10.06 -6.18 -22.24
CA PHE A 4 9.31 -6.76 -21.12
C PHE A 4 8.11 -5.85 -20.85
N LYS A 5 6.92 -6.33 -21.16
CA LYS A 5 5.67 -5.59 -20.99
C LYS A 5 5.07 -6.02 -19.64
N LEU A 6 5.23 -5.19 -18.61
CA LEU A 6 4.45 -5.34 -17.39
C LEU A 6 3.04 -4.83 -17.66
N GLU A 7 2.05 -5.71 -17.59
CA GLU A 7 0.63 -5.36 -17.76
C GLU A 7 0.03 -5.14 -16.37
N PHE A 8 0.03 -3.88 -15.91
CA PHE A 8 -0.55 -3.48 -14.62
C PHE A 8 -2.08 -3.41 -14.64
N VAL A 9 -2.68 -3.33 -15.83
CA VAL A 9 -4.12 -3.39 -16.05
C VAL A 9 -4.40 -4.45 -17.12
N PRO A 10 -5.45 -5.28 -16.96
CA PRO A 10 -5.72 -6.40 -17.88
C PRO A 10 -6.19 -5.93 -19.27
N THR A 11 -6.62 -4.67 -19.40
CA THR A 11 -7.24 -4.13 -20.61
C THR A 11 -6.62 -2.78 -21.00
N TYR A 12 -6.21 -2.65 -22.26
CA TYR A 12 -5.78 -1.39 -22.86
C TYR A 12 -6.82 -0.95 -23.89
N HIS A 13 -7.24 0.32 -23.79
CA HIS A 13 -8.16 0.92 -24.76
C HIS A 13 -7.39 1.90 -25.65
N TYR A 14 -7.43 1.67 -26.96
CA TYR A 14 -6.83 2.53 -27.98
C TYR A 14 -7.89 3.36 -28.73
N ASP A 15 -9.16 3.17 -28.40
CA ASP A 15 -10.30 3.85 -28.98
C ASP A 15 -11.40 4.01 -27.91
N THR A 16 -12.40 4.83 -28.20
CA THR A 16 -13.60 5.00 -27.39
C THR A 16 -14.25 3.64 -27.11
N TYR A 17 -14.66 3.44 -25.86
CA TYR A 17 -15.34 2.23 -25.38
C TYR A 17 -16.57 2.62 -24.54
N ASP A 18 -17.47 1.67 -24.32
CA ASP A 18 -18.84 1.93 -23.81
C ASP A 18 -18.89 2.82 -22.57
N ALA A 19 -18.01 2.60 -21.60
CA ALA A 19 -18.00 3.34 -20.33
C ALA A 19 -17.67 4.82 -20.48
N ILE A 20 -16.93 5.23 -21.52
CA ILE A 20 -16.55 6.63 -21.76
C ILE A 20 -17.23 7.23 -22.99
N SER A 21 -18.00 6.44 -23.73
CA SER A 21 -18.59 6.86 -25.00
C SER A 21 -19.53 8.04 -24.79
N GLU A 22 -19.38 9.09 -25.61
CA GLU A 22 -20.26 10.25 -25.64
C GLU A 22 -21.72 9.93 -26.01
N THR A 23 -21.99 8.70 -26.49
CA THR A 23 -23.34 8.19 -26.74
C THR A 23 -23.96 7.51 -25.53
N ASN A 24 -23.22 7.34 -24.43
CA ASN A 24 -23.73 6.76 -23.19
C ASN A 24 -24.72 7.76 -22.54
N PRO A 25 -25.99 7.38 -22.31
CA PRO A 25 -26.98 8.26 -21.70
C PRO A 25 -26.58 8.79 -20.32
N ASP A 26 -25.80 8.02 -19.56
CA ASP A 26 -25.34 8.39 -18.22
C ASP A 26 -24.26 9.50 -18.26
N LEU A 27 -23.68 9.78 -19.44
CA LEU A 27 -22.69 10.83 -19.67
C LEU A 27 -23.28 12.07 -20.36
N SER A 28 -24.59 12.29 -20.21
CA SER A 28 -25.28 13.44 -20.79
C SER A 28 -24.69 14.77 -20.29
N CYS A 29 -24.38 15.65 -21.23
CA CYS A 29 -23.95 17.02 -20.99
C CYS A 29 -25.09 18.03 -21.19
N GLU A 30 -26.35 17.59 -21.13
CA GLU A 30 -27.50 18.47 -21.33
C GLU A 30 -27.47 19.69 -20.38
N GLY A 31 -27.75 20.87 -20.93
CA GLY A 31 -27.70 22.12 -20.19
C GLY A 31 -26.31 22.74 -20.03
N LYS A 32 -25.22 21.97 -20.23
CA LYS A 32 -23.84 22.44 -20.06
C LYS A 32 -23.31 23.22 -21.26
N VAL A 33 -22.46 24.20 -20.99
CA VAL A 33 -21.77 25.02 -21.99
C VAL A 33 -20.26 24.84 -21.89
N VAL A 34 -19.63 24.53 -23.03
CA VAL A 34 -18.21 24.15 -23.10
C VAL A 34 -17.40 25.21 -23.85
N PHE A 35 -16.34 25.70 -23.23
CA PHE A 35 -15.34 26.58 -23.85
C PHE A 35 -14.09 25.79 -24.20
N ILE A 36 -13.67 25.81 -25.47
CA ILE A 36 -12.58 24.95 -25.97
C ILE A 36 -11.51 25.79 -26.67
N THR A 37 -10.30 25.79 -26.15
CA THR A 37 -9.15 26.39 -26.84
C THR A 37 -8.55 25.42 -27.85
N GLY A 38 -8.16 25.91 -29.02
CA GLY A 38 -7.68 25.06 -30.11
C GLY A 38 -8.78 24.18 -30.73
N GLY A 39 -10.06 24.54 -30.58
CA GLY A 39 -11.20 23.75 -31.07
C GLY A 39 -11.35 23.73 -32.60
N GLY A 40 -10.52 24.49 -33.31
CA GLY A 40 -10.55 24.55 -34.77
C GLY A 40 -10.03 23.29 -35.46
N ARG A 41 -9.22 22.41 -34.85
CA ARG A 41 -8.66 21.21 -35.50
C ARG A 41 -8.18 20.16 -34.48
N GLY A 42 -7.85 18.97 -34.97
CA GLY A 42 -7.23 17.90 -34.16
C GLY A 42 -8.07 17.53 -32.95
N ILE A 43 -7.41 17.25 -31.82
CA ILE A 43 -8.05 16.79 -30.57
C ILE A 43 -9.13 17.78 -30.10
N GLY A 44 -8.87 19.09 -30.16
CA GLY A 44 -9.86 20.09 -29.74
C GLY A 44 -11.15 20.08 -30.56
N ARG A 45 -11.05 19.84 -31.88
CA ARG A 45 -12.24 19.69 -32.74
C ARG A 45 -13.01 18.42 -32.38
N GLU A 46 -12.31 17.30 -32.17
CA GLU A 46 -12.94 16.04 -31.78
C GLU A 46 -13.57 16.09 -30.38
N ILE A 47 -12.96 16.79 -29.42
CA ILE A 47 -13.59 17.08 -28.11
C ILE A 47 -14.91 17.84 -28.32
N ALA A 48 -14.91 18.87 -29.16
CA ALA A 48 -16.11 19.65 -29.46
C ALA A 48 -17.22 18.77 -30.10
N LYS A 49 -16.84 17.86 -30.99
CA LYS A 49 -17.76 16.88 -31.60
C LYS A 49 -18.34 15.93 -30.55
N ALA A 50 -17.50 15.40 -29.64
CA ALA A 50 -17.95 14.51 -28.58
C ALA A 50 -18.96 15.20 -27.64
N PHE A 51 -18.70 16.43 -27.21
CA PHE A 51 -19.66 17.19 -26.39
C PHE A 51 -20.98 17.50 -27.13
N ALA A 52 -20.94 17.71 -28.45
CA ALA A 52 -22.16 17.89 -29.24
C ALA A 52 -23.02 16.62 -29.31
N VAL A 53 -22.38 15.45 -29.43
CA VAL A 53 -23.07 14.14 -29.38
C VAL A 53 -23.61 13.86 -27.98
N ALA A 54 -22.87 14.21 -26.93
CA ALA A 54 -23.31 14.11 -25.53
C ALA A 54 -24.42 15.12 -25.14
N GLY A 55 -24.90 15.95 -26.07
CA GLY A 55 -26.06 16.82 -25.85
C GLY A 55 -25.75 18.15 -25.17
N ALA A 56 -24.50 18.64 -25.20
CA ALA A 56 -24.17 19.96 -24.66
C ALA A 56 -25.10 21.06 -25.21
N LYS A 57 -25.52 21.98 -24.32
CA LYS A 57 -26.37 23.13 -24.69
C LYS A 57 -25.62 24.10 -25.61
N GLY A 58 -24.34 24.31 -25.32
CA GLY A 58 -23.52 25.31 -26.00
C GLY A 58 -22.06 24.91 -26.12
N ILE A 59 -21.44 25.24 -27.25
CA ILE A 59 -20.01 25.03 -27.47
C ILE A 59 -19.41 26.31 -28.05
N PHE A 60 -18.34 26.80 -27.43
CA PHE A 60 -17.59 27.97 -27.87
C PHE A 60 -16.14 27.58 -28.17
N ILE A 61 -15.76 27.56 -29.45
CA ILE A 61 -14.40 27.19 -29.86
C ILE A 61 -13.53 28.41 -30.15
N VAL A 62 -12.29 28.39 -29.68
CA VAL A 62 -11.30 29.46 -29.91
C VAL A 62 -10.10 28.94 -30.66
N GLY A 63 -9.61 29.73 -31.62
CA GLY A 63 -8.41 29.45 -32.38
C GLY A 63 -7.97 30.66 -33.18
N ARG A 64 -6.89 30.54 -33.95
CA ARG A 64 -6.32 31.68 -34.70
C ARG A 64 -6.72 31.73 -36.18
N THR A 65 -7.33 30.66 -36.68
CA THR A 65 -7.58 30.49 -38.11
C THR A 65 -9.07 30.44 -38.33
N GLY A 66 -9.67 31.57 -38.69
CA GLY A 66 -11.12 31.71 -38.88
C GLY A 66 -11.74 30.65 -39.79
N THR A 67 -11.07 30.30 -40.90
CA THR A 67 -11.58 29.29 -41.84
C THR A 67 -11.70 27.90 -41.22
N GLU A 68 -10.73 27.49 -40.40
CA GLU A 68 -10.77 26.21 -39.68
C GLU A 68 -11.84 26.19 -38.59
N LEU A 69 -12.02 27.32 -37.89
CA LEU A 69 -13.07 27.46 -36.90
C LEU A 69 -14.46 27.40 -37.55
N LEU A 70 -14.67 28.09 -38.67
CA LEU A 70 -15.94 28.06 -39.41
C LEU A 70 -16.27 26.64 -39.90
N SER A 71 -15.27 25.93 -40.43
CA SER A 71 -15.44 24.52 -40.83
C SER A 71 -15.82 23.64 -39.64
N ALA A 72 -15.13 23.81 -38.49
CA ALA A 72 -15.43 23.06 -37.28
C ALA A 72 -16.85 23.35 -36.77
N VAL A 73 -17.27 24.63 -36.75
CA VAL A 73 -18.64 25.03 -36.34
C VAL A 73 -19.70 24.33 -37.19
N ALA A 74 -19.51 24.28 -38.51
CA ALA A 74 -20.46 23.62 -39.42
C ALA A 74 -20.54 22.11 -39.16
N GLU A 75 -19.39 21.45 -38.97
CA GLU A 75 -19.30 20.02 -38.67
C GLU A 75 -19.97 19.69 -37.33
N ILE A 76 -19.62 20.41 -36.25
CA ILE A 76 -20.14 20.16 -34.89
C ILE A 76 -21.67 20.34 -34.85
N LYS A 77 -22.20 21.37 -35.51
CA LYS A 77 -23.66 21.60 -35.61
C LYS A 77 -24.41 20.46 -36.29
N SER A 78 -23.76 19.72 -37.19
CA SER A 78 -24.39 18.61 -37.92
C SER A 78 -24.50 17.33 -37.09
N LEU A 79 -23.81 17.24 -35.94
CA LEU A 79 -23.68 16.01 -35.14
C LEU A 79 -24.65 15.93 -33.97
N SER A 80 -25.39 16.99 -33.65
CA SER A 80 -26.32 16.96 -32.52
C SER A 80 -27.45 15.95 -32.77
N THR A 81 -27.54 14.95 -31.90
CA THR A 81 -28.62 13.97 -31.87
C THR A 81 -29.68 14.44 -30.87
N GLY A 82 -30.73 15.13 -31.36
CA GLY A 82 -31.83 15.64 -30.52
C GLY A 82 -31.91 17.17 -30.52
N THR A 83 -31.76 17.80 -29.36
CA THR A 83 -31.78 19.28 -29.22
C THR A 83 -30.56 19.88 -29.94
N PRO A 84 -30.76 20.83 -30.88
CA PRO A 84 -29.64 21.44 -31.59
C PRO A 84 -28.65 22.13 -30.64
N VAL A 85 -27.38 21.73 -30.71
CA VAL A 85 -26.30 22.40 -29.97
C VAL A 85 -26.02 23.77 -30.58
N SER A 86 -25.95 24.80 -29.74
CA SER A 86 -25.54 26.13 -30.19
C SER A 86 -24.01 26.19 -30.23
N VAL A 87 -23.43 26.37 -31.42
CA VAL A 87 -21.97 26.42 -31.62
C VAL A 87 -21.53 27.77 -32.14
N HIS A 88 -20.61 28.39 -31.41
CA HIS A 88 -20.01 29.69 -31.71
C HIS A 88 -18.49 29.60 -31.68
N HIS A 89 -17.83 30.62 -32.22
CA HIS A 89 -16.38 30.68 -32.28
C HIS A 89 -15.85 32.10 -32.05
N ALA A 90 -14.56 32.22 -31.71
CA ALA A 90 -13.83 33.47 -31.80
C ALA A 90 -12.40 33.25 -32.31
N GLU A 91 -11.94 34.20 -33.13
CA GLU A 91 -10.53 34.29 -33.51
C GLU A 91 -9.73 34.98 -32.39
N ALA A 92 -8.83 34.24 -31.74
CA ALA A 92 -7.94 34.78 -30.72
C ALA A 92 -6.63 33.97 -30.65
N ASP A 93 -5.51 34.68 -30.48
CA ASP A 93 -4.27 34.07 -29.99
C ASP A 93 -4.31 34.02 -28.47
N ILE A 94 -4.19 32.82 -27.90
CA ILE A 94 -4.28 32.63 -26.45
C ILE A 94 -3.13 33.30 -25.67
N THR A 95 -2.06 33.70 -26.35
CA THR A 95 -0.94 34.45 -25.75
C THR A 95 -1.23 35.95 -25.59
N ASP A 96 -2.29 36.44 -26.24
CA ASP A 96 -2.76 37.82 -26.14
C ASP A 96 -3.87 37.94 -25.07
N ARG A 97 -3.55 38.67 -24.00
CA ARG A 97 -4.46 38.88 -22.87
C ARG A 97 -5.79 39.52 -23.28
N GLU A 98 -5.77 40.50 -24.18
CA GLU A 98 -6.97 41.24 -24.57
C GLU A 98 -7.84 40.39 -25.50
N ALA A 99 -7.21 39.65 -26.41
CA ALA A 99 -7.93 38.73 -27.30
C ALA A 99 -8.63 37.63 -26.50
N VAL A 100 -7.96 37.03 -25.50
CA VAL A 100 -8.58 36.03 -24.61
C VAL A 100 -9.73 36.63 -23.81
N ALA A 101 -9.54 37.82 -23.23
CA ALA A 101 -10.62 38.50 -22.49
C ALA A 101 -11.83 38.80 -23.39
N SER A 102 -11.60 39.23 -24.64
CA SER A 102 -12.64 39.47 -25.62
C SER A 102 -13.40 38.19 -26.00
N ALA A 103 -12.70 37.08 -26.20
CA ALA A 103 -13.31 35.78 -26.51
C ALA A 103 -14.23 35.31 -25.37
N PHE A 104 -13.78 35.40 -24.11
CA PHE A 104 -14.63 35.08 -22.95
C PHE A 104 -15.83 36.01 -22.84
N LYS A 105 -15.65 37.32 -23.07
CA LYS A 105 -16.77 38.27 -23.08
C LYS A 105 -17.82 37.90 -24.12
N GLN A 106 -17.42 37.49 -25.31
CA GLN A 106 -18.33 37.03 -26.37
C GLN A 106 -19.04 35.74 -25.98
N ALA A 107 -18.32 34.77 -25.42
CA ALA A 107 -18.88 33.50 -24.96
C ALA A 107 -19.93 33.72 -23.86
N ILE A 108 -19.59 34.50 -22.83
CA ILE A 108 -20.49 34.87 -21.73
C ILE A 108 -21.70 35.67 -22.25
N ALA A 109 -21.51 36.60 -23.18
CA ALA A 109 -22.63 37.33 -23.77
C ALA A 109 -23.59 36.43 -24.57
N THR A 110 -23.08 35.33 -25.12
CA THR A 110 -23.86 34.38 -25.93
C THR A 110 -24.60 33.36 -25.06
N PHE A 111 -23.95 32.84 -24.02
CA PHE A 111 -24.43 31.70 -23.26
C PHE A 111 -24.75 31.98 -21.79
N GLY A 112 -24.33 33.13 -21.27
CA GLY A 112 -24.47 33.55 -19.87
C GLY A 112 -23.35 33.02 -18.97
N HIS A 113 -23.03 31.73 -19.06
CA HIS A 113 -22.05 31.04 -18.19
C HIS A 113 -21.33 29.93 -18.96
N MET A 114 -20.05 29.70 -18.68
CA MET A 114 -19.25 28.58 -19.20
C MET A 114 -19.06 27.54 -18.08
N ASP A 115 -19.73 26.40 -18.18
CA ASP A 115 -19.62 25.32 -17.17
C ASP A 115 -18.28 24.57 -17.23
N ILE A 116 -17.76 24.39 -18.45
CA ILE A 116 -16.60 23.52 -18.71
C ILE A 116 -15.56 24.26 -19.54
N LEU A 117 -14.31 24.28 -19.08
CA LEU A 117 -13.16 24.74 -19.82
C LEU A 117 -12.29 23.57 -20.28
N ILE A 118 -12.10 23.45 -21.59
CA ILE A 118 -11.13 22.55 -22.20
C ILE A 118 -9.90 23.35 -22.65
N GLN A 119 -8.80 23.18 -21.91
CA GLN A 119 -7.49 23.75 -22.23
C GLN A 119 -6.74 22.80 -23.17
N ASN A 120 -7.00 22.93 -24.47
CA ASN A 120 -6.41 22.05 -25.49
C ASN A 120 -5.38 22.76 -26.39
N ALA A 121 -5.45 24.08 -26.52
CA ALA A 121 -4.51 24.81 -27.36
C ALA A 121 -3.05 24.54 -26.93
N GLY A 122 -2.21 24.21 -27.91
CA GLY A 122 -0.81 23.93 -27.67
C GLY A 122 0.05 24.13 -28.91
N TYR A 123 1.36 24.13 -28.69
CA TYR A 123 2.41 24.27 -29.67
C TYR A 123 3.52 23.27 -29.38
N LEU A 124 4.08 22.73 -30.45
CA LEU A 124 5.25 21.85 -30.47
C LEU A 124 6.27 22.50 -31.40
N ASP A 125 7.46 22.77 -30.86
CA ASP A 125 8.61 23.28 -31.62
C ASP A 125 9.19 22.23 -32.56
N ALA A 126 10.06 22.66 -33.46
CA ALA A 126 10.73 21.74 -34.38
C ALA A 126 11.57 20.70 -33.61
N HIS A 127 11.46 19.43 -34.00
CA HIS A 127 12.22 18.34 -33.37
C HIS A 127 13.72 18.48 -33.60
N ARG A 128 14.44 19.05 -32.63
CA ARG A 128 15.86 19.39 -32.71
C ARG A 128 16.53 19.27 -31.35
N SER A 129 17.81 18.87 -31.33
CA SER A 129 18.62 18.92 -30.12
C SER A 129 18.70 20.36 -29.60
N LEU A 130 18.88 20.56 -28.29
CA LEU A 130 19.00 21.92 -27.73
C LEU A 130 20.13 22.73 -28.39
N LEU A 131 21.21 22.07 -28.82
CA LEU A 131 22.33 22.71 -29.52
C LEU A 131 21.89 23.32 -30.87
N ASP A 132 20.94 22.67 -31.55
CA ASP A 132 20.48 23.05 -32.89
C ASP A 132 19.11 23.76 -32.88
N SER A 133 18.50 23.91 -31.71
CA SER A 133 17.20 24.54 -31.54
C SER A 133 17.29 26.06 -31.76
N HIS A 134 16.28 26.62 -32.42
CA HIS A 134 16.06 28.06 -32.43
C HIS A 134 15.36 28.47 -31.12
N LEU A 135 16.05 29.24 -30.27
CA LEU A 135 15.54 29.58 -28.95
C LEU A 135 14.22 30.37 -28.98
N ASP A 136 13.95 31.13 -30.04
CA ASP A 136 12.67 31.82 -30.20
C ASP A 136 11.50 30.84 -30.42
N ASP A 137 11.70 29.78 -31.23
CA ASP A 137 10.68 28.74 -31.45
C ASP A 137 10.52 27.86 -30.20
N TYR A 138 11.63 27.57 -29.53
CA TYR A 138 11.66 26.88 -28.23
C TYR A 138 10.84 27.65 -27.19
N TRP A 139 11.07 28.96 -27.03
CA TRP A 139 10.41 29.76 -26.01
C TRP A 139 8.93 29.99 -26.35
N LYS A 140 8.60 30.09 -27.64
CA LYS A 140 7.22 30.14 -28.12
C LYS A 140 6.39 28.94 -27.64
N THR A 141 7.00 27.77 -27.47
CA THR A 141 6.34 26.60 -26.83
C THR A 141 5.88 26.92 -25.41
N PHE A 142 6.70 27.58 -24.59
CA PHE A 142 6.32 28.04 -23.25
C PHE A 142 5.29 29.16 -23.28
N GLU A 143 5.45 30.13 -24.20
CA GLU A 143 4.50 31.23 -24.32
C GLU A 143 3.09 30.72 -24.62
N ILE A 144 2.96 29.75 -25.52
CA ILE A 144 1.65 29.21 -25.89
C ILE A 144 1.15 28.22 -24.84
N ASN A 145 1.94 27.19 -24.49
CA ASN A 145 1.47 26.10 -23.65
C ASN A 145 1.30 26.49 -22.17
N VAL A 146 2.08 27.46 -21.69
CA VAL A 146 2.09 27.87 -20.28
C VAL A 146 1.42 29.22 -20.11
N LYS A 147 1.99 30.30 -20.68
CA LYS A 147 1.44 31.66 -20.51
C LYS A 147 0.03 31.75 -21.11
N GLY A 148 -0.18 31.20 -22.31
CA GLY A 148 -1.49 31.19 -22.94
C GLY A 148 -2.53 30.41 -22.13
N GLY A 149 -2.17 29.21 -21.65
CA GLY A 149 -3.00 28.42 -20.74
C GLY A 149 -3.38 29.18 -19.46
N LEU A 150 -2.44 29.89 -18.83
CA LEU A 150 -2.70 30.71 -17.65
C LEU A 150 -3.65 31.87 -17.94
N LEU A 151 -3.49 32.57 -19.07
CA LEU A 151 -4.37 33.69 -19.45
C LEU A 151 -5.83 33.21 -19.61
N VAL A 152 -6.02 32.06 -20.25
CA VAL A 152 -7.34 31.45 -20.43
C VAL A 152 -7.92 30.99 -19.08
N THR A 153 -7.10 30.33 -18.25
CA THR A 153 -7.52 29.86 -16.92
C THR A 153 -7.97 31.03 -16.05
N GLN A 154 -7.20 32.13 -16.04
CA GLN A 154 -7.55 33.33 -15.29
C GLN A 154 -8.89 33.93 -15.72
N GLN A 155 -9.24 33.92 -17.01
CA GLN A 155 -10.55 34.43 -17.45
C GLN A 155 -11.69 33.49 -17.06
N PHE A 156 -11.49 32.19 -17.13
CA PHE A 156 -12.50 31.22 -16.68
C PHE A 156 -12.76 31.31 -15.17
N LEU A 157 -11.71 31.46 -14.35
CA LEU A 157 -11.84 31.62 -12.90
C LEU A 157 -12.64 32.87 -12.48
N LYS A 158 -12.68 33.92 -13.31
CA LYS A 158 -13.47 35.12 -13.02
C LYS A 158 -14.98 34.90 -13.11
N GLN A 159 -15.41 33.86 -13.81
CA GLN A 159 -16.83 33.53 -13.99
C GLN A 159 -17.21 32.19 -13.37
N SER A 160 -16.22 31.41 -12.89
CA SER A 160 -16.46 30.05 -12.41
C SER A 160 -17.32 30.00 -11.17
N GLN A 161 -18.11 28.95 -11.07
CA GLN A 161 -19.01 28.63 -9.97
C GLN A 161 -18.70 27.23 -9.41
N THR A 162 -19.23 26.91 -8.24
CA THR A 162 -19.10 25.57 -7.65
C THR A 162 -19.60 24.50 -8.63
N GLY A 163 -18.79 23.47 -8.85
CA GLY A 163 -19.08 22.37 -9.77
C GLY A 163 -18.61 22.58 -11.21
N ASP A 164 -18.15 23.78 -11.58
CA ASP A 164 -17.54 24.01 -12.89
C ASP A 164 -16.25 23.19 -13.04
N THR A 165 -15.96 22.82 -14.29
CA THR A 165 -14.88 21.86 -14.61
C THR A 165 -13.81 22.47 -15.51
N ILE A 166 -12.54 22.28 -15.16
CA ILE A 166 -11.38 22.60 -15.99
C ILE A 166 -10.69 21.29 -16.38
N ILE A 167 -10.53 21.03 -17.67
CA ILE A 167 -9.77 19.88 -18.19
C ILE A 167 -8.59 20.41 -18.99
N ASN A 168 -7.39 20.19 -18.46
CA ASN A 168 -6.15 20.44 -19.18
C ASN A 168 -5.74 19.24 -20.03
N VAL A 169 -5.53 19.46 -21.32
CA VAL A 169 -5.00 18.46 -22.23
C VAL A 169 -3.47 18.54 -22.21
N GLY A 170 -2.88 17.77 -21.32
CA GLY A 170 -1.45 17.57 -21.12
C GLY A 170 -0.81 16.73 -22.22
N SER A 171 0.16 15.90 -21.84
CA SER A 171 0.84 14.97 -22.75
C SER A 171 1.68 13.96 -21.96
N GLY A 172 1.67 12.69 -22.39
CA GLY A 172 2.59 11.69 -21.84
C GLY A 172 4.07 12.10 -21.95
N ALA A 173 4.44 12.91 -22.95
CA ALA A 173 5.81 13.41 -23.13
C ALA A 173 6.32 14.27 -21.96
N GLY A 174 5.44 14.83 -21.12
CA GLY A 174 5.83 15.54 -19.90
C GLY A 174 6.26 14.62 -18.75
N HIS A 175 5.91 13.34 -18.80
CA HIS A 175 6.10 12.37 -17.72
C HIS A 175 7.02 11.19 -18.10
N LEU A 176 7.18 10.92 -19.39
CA LEU A 176 8.11 9.89 -19.90
C LEU A 176 9.58 10.31 -19.72
N PRO A 177 10.53 9.35 -19.74
CA PRO A 177 11.96 9.67 -19.80
C PRO A 177 12.29 10.65 -20.94
N PRO A 178 13.37 11.46 -20.82
CA PRO A 178 13.69 12.49 -21.79
C PRO A 178 13.69 11.98 -23.23
N ILE A 179 12.81 12.56 -24.05
CA ILE A 179 12.74 12.27 -25.49
C ILE A 179 13.66 13.27 -26.19
N LEU A 180 14.65 12.76 -26.92
CA LEU A 180 15.58 13.60 -27.68
C LEU A 180 14.77 14.52 -28.60
N GLY A 181 15.08 15.82 -28.59
CA GLY A 181 14.42 16.79 -29.46
C GLY A 181 13.08 17.36 -28.98
N TYR A 182 12.60 16.99 -27.79
CA TYR A 182 11.30 17.41 -27.23
C TYR A 182 11.40 18.29 -25.97
N SER A 183 12.60 18.74 -25.63
CA SER A 183 12.84 19.35 -24.30
C SER A 183 11.95 20.55 -23.98
N ALA A 184 11.66 21.45 -24.94
CA ALA A 184 10.76 22.58 -24.72
C ALA A 184 9.32 22.12 -24.47
N TYR A 185 8.83 21.24 -25.32
CA TYR A 185 7.47 20.72 -25.25
C TYR A 185 7.22 19.93 -23.96
N SER A 186 8.06 18.93 -23.67
CA SER A 186 7.98 18.14 -22.44
C SER A 186 8.02 19.02 -21.20
N ALA A 187 8.95 19.98 -21.13
CA ALA A 187 9.06 20.88 -20.00
C ALA A 187 7.84 21.81 -19.88
N SER A 188 7.31 22.33 -21.00
CA SER A 188 6.12 23.20 -20.98
C SER A 188 4.87 22.47 -20.50
N LYS A 189 4.67 21.21 -20.92
CA LYS A 189 3.52 20.38 -20.52
C LYS A 189 3.60 20.01 -19.04
N LEU A 190 4.79 19.64 -18.56
CA LEU A 190 5.01 19.37 -17.14
C LEU A 190 4.83 20.63 -16.27
N ALA A 191 5.35 21.78 -16.73
CA ALA A 191 5.20 23.05 -16.03
C ALA A 191 3.71 23.42 -15.87
N PHE A 192 2.93 23.30 -16.94
CA PHE A 192 1.50 23.65 -16.87
C PHE A 192 0.70 22.62 -16.07
N ALA A 193 1.03 21.33 -16.13
CA ALA A 193 0.42 20.31 -15.27
C ALA A 193 0.57 20.68 -13.79
N LYS A 194 1.78 21.11 -13.37
CA LYS A 194 2.01 21.56 -12.00
C LYS A 194 1.23 22.81 -11.62
N MET A 195 1.05 23.75 -12.56
CA MET A 195 0.24 24.95 -12.33
C MET A 195 -1.25 24.62 -12.16
N ILE A 196 -1.75 23.63 -12.90
CA ILE A 196 -3.15 23.19 -12.80
C ILE A 196 -3.43 22.51 -11.44
N GLU A 197 -2.46 21.82 -10.84
CA GLU A 197 -2.56 21.36 -9.44
C GLU A 197 -2.76 22.53 -8.47
N SER A 198 -2.00 23.62 -8.62
CA SER A 198 -2.18 24.82 -7.80
C SER A 198 -3.56 25.45 -7.99
N VAL A 199 -4.08 25.46 -9.22
CA VAL A 199 -5.44 25.95 -9.50
C VAL A 199 -6.50 25.14 -8.75
N GLN A 200 -6.39 23.80 -8.73
CA GLN A 200 -7.31 22.95 -7.96
C GLN A 200 -7.22 23.23 -6.45
N LEU A 201 -6.00 23.38 -5.93
CA LEU A 201 -5.76 23.63 -4.51
C LEU A 201 -6.36 24.98 -4.07
N GLU A 202 -6.20 26.02 -4.88
CA GLU A 202 -6.74 27.36 -4.63
C GLU A 202 -8.26 27.44 -4.83
N ASN A 203 -8.85 26.49 -5.58
CA ASN A 203 -10.27 26.50 -5.95
C ASN A 203 -10.92 25.12 -5.69
N PRO A 204 -11.05 24.69 -4.42
CA PRO A 204 -11.55 23.35 -4.08
C PRO A 204 -13.00 23.08 -4.53
N HIS A 205 -13.77 24.15 -4.79
CA HIS A 205 -15.14 24.09 -5.29
C HIS A 205 -15.23 23.74 -6.80
N LEU A 206 -14.11 23.77 -7.53
CA LEU A 206 -14.02 23.38 -8.94
C LEU A 206 -13.60 21.93 -9.10
N ARG A 207 -13.85 21.37 -10.28
CA ARG A 207 -13.34 20.06 -10.72
C ARG A 207 -12.21 20.31 -11.72
N VAL A 208 -10.98 19.99 -11.36
CA VAL A 208 -9.82 20.29 -12.20
C VAL A 208 -9.06 19.01 -12.51
N PHE A 209 -8.97 18.68 -13.79
CA PHE A 209 -8.33 17.48 -14.28
C PHE A 209 -7.18 17.80 -15.23
N ASN A 210 -6.13 16.98 -15.20
CA ASN A 210 -5.07 17.00 -16.20
C ASN A 210 -5.02 15.63 -16.87
N ILE A 211 -5.35 15.59 -18.17
CA ILE A 211 -5.29 14.36 -18.96
C ILE A 211 -4.02 14.32 -19.80
N ASN A 212 -3.49 13.13 -20.05
CA ASN A 212 -2.27 12.97 -20.82
C ASN A 212 -2.52 12.05 -22.02
N PRO A 213 -3.00 12.59 -23.15
CA PRO A 213 -3.14 11.80 -24.37
C PRO A 213 -1.81 11.17 -24.78
N GLY A 214 -1.89 9.94 -25.29
CA GLY A 214 -0.77 9.19 -25.85
C GLY A 214 -0.39 9.66 -27.26
N ALA A 215 0.02 8.73 -28.12
CA ALA A 215 0.45 9.05 -29.47
C ALA A 215 -0.76 9.09 -30.42
N ILE A 216 -1.21 10.31 -30.74
CA ILE A 216 -2.37 10.56 -31.61
C ILE A 216 -1.92 11.24 -32.91
N ALA A 217 -2.43 10.75 -34.03
CA ALA A 217 -2.17 11.33 -35.35
C ALA A 217 -2.87 12.70 -35.47
N THR A 218 -2.10 13.78 -35.35
CA THR A 218 -2.57 15.15 -35.57
C THR A 218 -1.63 15.92 -36.50
N GLU A 219 -2.08 17.02 -37.09
CA GLU A 219 -1.21 17.90 -37.87
C GLU A 219 -0.04 18.48 -37.07
N MET A 220 -0.26 18.74 -35.77
CA MET A 220 0.79 19.21 -34.87
C MET A 220 1.90 18.16 -34.74
N GLN A 221 1.51 16.89 -34.63
CA GLN A 221 2.46 15.78 -34.52
C GLN A 221 3.28 15.55 -35.79
N LYS A 222 2.76 15.90 -36.98
CA LYS A 222 3.54 15.81 -38.23
C LYS A 222 4.82 16.66 -38.21
N LYS A 223 4.91 17.68 -37.34
CA LYS A 223 6.12 18.53 -37.19
C LYS A 223 7.29 17.82 -36.51
N SER A 224 7.05 16.70 -35.84
CA SER A 224 8.04 16.04 -35.00
C SER A 224 8.48 14.66 -35.47
N GLY A 225 8.15 14.32 -36.72
CA GLY A 225 8.52 13.06 -37.40
C GLY A 225 7.41 11.99 -37.37
N ASP A 226 7.68 10.85 -38.00
CA ASP A 226 6.74 9.71 -38.05
C ASP A 226 6.78 8.92 -36.74
N ILE A 227 6.05 9.39 -35.73
CA ILE A 227 5.72 8.58 -34.55
C ILE A 227 4.48 7.76 -34.89
N ALA A 228 4.55 6.43 -34.70
CA ALA A 228 3.40 5.56 -34.86
C ALA A 228 2.29 5.99 -33.89
N ALA A 229 1.23 6.60 -34.43
CA ALA A 229 0.04 6.89 -33.66
C ALA A 229 -0.68 5.58 -33.36
N VAL A 230 -0.87 5.29 -32.08
CA VAL A 230 -1.51 4.06 -31.60
C VAL A 230 -2.92 4.31 -31.10
N ASP A 231 -3.24 5.55 -30.72
CA ASP A 231 -4.53 5.92 -30.14
C ASP A 231 -5.42 6.65 -31.15
N ASN A 232 -6.70 6.31 -31.16
CA ASN A 232 -7.72 7.06 -31.89
C ASN A 232 -7.90 8.44 -31.27
N ILE A 233 -8.05 9.46 -32.12
CA ILE A 233 -8.29 10.84 -31.69
C ILE A 233 -9.60 11.01 -30.89
N ARG A 234 -10.55 10.09 -31.04
CA ARG A 234 -11.80 10.06 -30.27
C ARG A 234 -11.59 9.66 -28.81
N LEU A 235 -10.58 8.85 -28.50
CA LEU A 235 -10.33 8.38 -27.14
C LEU A 235 -10.20 9.52 -26.11
N PRO A 236 -9.31 10.53 -26.28
CA PRO A 236 -9.25 11.65 -25.34
C PRO A 236 -10.50 12.54 -25.40
N ALA A 237 -11.23 12.55 -26.52
CA ALA A 237 -12.46 13.33 -26.66
C ALA A 237 -13.59 12.76 -25.80
N SER A 238 -13.86 11.46 -25.93
CA SER A 238 -14.82 10.71 -25.11
C SER A 238 -14.41 10.75 -23.64
N TYR A 239 -13.12 10.64 -23.33
CA TYR A 239 -12.64 10.76 -21.95
C TYR A 239 -12.88 12.15 -21.33
N CYS A 240 -12.79 13.24 -22.11
CA CYS A 240 -13.18 14.57 -21.63
C CYS A 240 -14.67 14.66 -21.29
N VAL A 241 -15.52 14.00 -22.07
CA VAL A 241 -16.97 13.92 -21.78
C VAL A 241 -17.20 13.15 -20.49
N TRP A 242 -16.56 11.98 -20.32
CA TRP A 242 -16.65 11.19 -19.10
C TRP A 242 -16.23 11.99 -17.86
N LEU A 243 -15.07 12.68 -17.91
CA LEU A 243 -14.62 13.54 -16.81
C LEU A 243 -15.60 14.68 -16.50
N ALA A 244 -16.17 15.30 -17.53
CA ALA A 244 -17.08 16.42 -17.35
C ALA A 244 -18.46 16.00 -16.81
N ALA A 245 -18.97 14.84 -17.22
CA ALA A 245 -20.34 14.40 -16.94
C ALA A 245 -20.47 13.40 -15.78
N SER A 246 -19.49 12.51 -15.58
CA SER A 246 -19.59 11.42 -14.60
C SER A 246 -19.31 11.90 -13.17
N GLN A 247 -20.12 11.43 -12.21
CA GLN A 247 -19.83 11.54 -10.78
C GLN A 247 -18.67 10.61 -10.36
N GLU A 248 -18.44 9.51 -11.07
CA GLU A 248 -17.32 8.61 -10.79
C GLU A 248 -15.97 9.34 -10.96
N ALA A 249 -15.89 10.32 -11.87
CA ALA A 249 -14.69 11.13 -12.04
C ALA A 249 -14.33 11.94 -10.78
N ASP A 250 -15.26 12.13 -9.83
CA ASP A 250 -15.00 12.78 -8.56
C ASP A 250 -14.21 11.89 -7.57
N CYS A 251 -14.08 10.58 -7.82
CA CYS A 251 -13.20 9.70 -7.03
C CYS A 251 -11.70 10.05 -7.15
N LEU A 252 -11.35 10.86 -8.16
CA LEU A 252 -10.03 11.47 -8.32
C LEU A 252 -9.79 12.63 -7.32
N LYS A 253 -10.84 13.04 -6.59
CA LYS A 253 -10.73 13.90 -5.41
C LYS A 253 -10.68 13.03 -4.15
N ALA A 254 -10.12 13.56 -3.07
CA ALA A 254 -10.24 12.94 -1.76
C ALA A 254 -11.71 13.05 -1.30
N ASP A 255 -12.47 11.96 -1.45
CA ASP A 255 -13.92 11.88 -1.25
C ASP A 255 -14.33 10.97 -0.09
N THR A 256 -13.35 10.49 0.68
CA THR A 256 -13.55 9.71 1.91
C THR A 256 -12.90 10.42 3.10
N GLU A 257 -13.64 10.53 4.19
CA GLU A 257 -13.12 10.90 5.50
C GLU A 257 -12.89 9.62 6.32
N LEU A 258 -11.62 9.30 6.57
CA LEU A 258 -11.22 8.23 7.47
C LEU A 258 -11.03 8.81 8.86
N ILE A 259 -11.86 8.36 9.79
CA ILE A 259 -11.95 8.87 11.16
C ILE A 259 -11.32 7.84 12.11
N LEU A 260 -10.11 8.12 12.58
CA LEU A 260 -9.41 7.29 13.57
C LEU A 260 -9.75 7.76 14.99
N ARG A 261 -10.44 6.91 15.73
CA ARG A 261 -10.84 7.13 17.12
C ARG A 261 -9.93 6.38 18.08
N ARG A 262 -9.60 7.03 19.20
CA ARG A 262 -8.70 6.49 20.24
C ARG A 262 -7.36 5.99 19.65
N PRO A 263 -6.66 6.81 18.85
CA PRO A 263 -5.39 6.41 18.25
C PRO A 263 -4.41 5.90 19.30
N ASN A 264 -3.79 4.75 19.05
CA ASN A 264 -2.79 4.18 19.93
C ASN A 264 -1.41 4.77 19.59
N PHE A 265 -0.90 5.64 20.46
CA PHE A 265 0.45 6.18 20.37
C PHE A 265 1.36 5.38 21.31
N ARG A 266 1.71 4.15 20.92
CA ARG A 266 2.64 3.32 21.72
C ARG A 266 3.93 4.11 21.94
N LYS A 267 4.21 4.49 23.20
CA LYS A 267 5.42 5.26 23.54
C LYS A 267 6.67 4.41 23.34
N ARG A 268 7.68 4.99 22.68
CA ARG A 268 9.06 4.46 22.64
C ARG A 268 9.54 4.18 24.06
N ASN A 269 9.79 2.90 24.36
CA ASN A 269 10.60 2.38 25.46
C ASN A 269 10.66 3.26 26.72
N GLU A 270 9.68 3.14 27.61
CA GLU A 270 10.01 3.26 29.03
C GLU A 270 10.57 1.90 29.50
N PRO A 271 11.74 1.86 30.14
CA PRO A 271 12.25 0.62 30.71
C PRO A 271 11.22 0.11 31.72
N LYS A 272 10.82 -1.16 31.59
CA LYS A 272 10.02 -1.87 32.61
C LYS A 272 10.81 -1.87 33.92
N ASN A 273 10.62 -0.85 34.75
CA ASN A 273 11.07 -0.87 36.13
C ASN A 273 10.10 -1.76 36.90
N GLU A 274 10.53 -2.98 37.15
CA GLU A 274 10.00 -3.78 38.25
C GLU A 274 10.26 -3.03 39.57
N SER A 275 9.23 -2.40 40.13
CA SER A 275 9.13 -2.20 41.57
C SER A 275 7.68 -2.03 42.01
N THR A 276 7.17 -3.09 42.63
CA THR A 276 6.14 -3.14 43.67
C THR A 276 5.45 -1.81 44.05
N ALA A 277 4.15 -1.71 43.75
CA ALA A 277 3.19 -1.03 44.62
C ALA A 277 1.81 -1.67 44.44
N ASN A 278 1.29 -2.24 45.53
CA ASN A 278 -0.11 -2.56 45.72
C ASN A 278 -0.95 -1.30 45.51
N GLU A 279 -1.79 -1.26 44.47
CA GLU A 279 -3.02 -0.47 44.51
C GLU A 279 -4.16 -1.29 43.90
N THR A 280 -5.09 -1.63 44.78
CA THR A 280 -6.41 -2.19 44.48
C THR A 280 -7.17 -1.29 43.52
N ALA A 281 -7.46 -1.79 42.32
CA ALA A 281 -8.48 -1.20 41.45
C ALA A 281 -9.85 -1.28 42.13
N PRO A 282 -10.69 -0.23 42.09
CA PRO A 282 -12.08 -0.39 42.42
C PRO A 282 -12.77 -1.07 41.23
N GLU A 283 -13.26 -2.28 41.47
CA GLU A 283 -14.27 -2.93 40.63
C GLU A 283 -15.53 -2.05 40.61
N ASN A 284 -15.66 -1.20 39.59
CA ASN A 284 -16.95 -0.66 39.20
C ASN A 284 -17.46 -1.49 38.04
N GLU A 285 -18.11 -2.61 38.39
CA GLU A 285 -19.15 -3.21 37.55
C GLU A 285 -20.18 -2.13 37.23
N VAL A 286 -20.18 -1.63 36.00
CA VAL A 286 -21.36 -0.94 35.47
C VAL A 286 -22.40 -2.03 35.23
N LYS A 287 -23.29 -2.20 36.20
CA LYS A 287 -24.52 -2.98 36.06
C LYS A 287 -25.27 -2.51 34.81
N LEU A 288 -25.58 -3.43 33.91
CA LEU A 288 -26.69 -3.27 32.98
C LEU A 288 -27.97 -3.14 33.83
N ASP A 289 -28.49 -1.92 33.94
CA ASP A 289 -29.77 -1.67 34.57
C ASP A 289 -30.87 -1.83 33.51
N ASP A 290 -31.58 -2.96 33.60
CA ASP A 290 -32.83 -3.22 32.89
C ASP A 290 -33.93 -2.31 33.45
N THR A 291 -34.01 -1.06 32.98
CA THR A 291 -35.23 -0.26 33.11
C THR A 291 -35.79 0.06 31.74
N LYS A 292 -36.82 -0.72 31.36
CA LYS A 292 -37.78 -0.34 30.33
C LYS A 292 -38.43 0.99 30.70
N THR A 293 -38.22 2.01 29.88
CA THR A 293 -39.15 3.13 29.77
C THR A 293 -39.76 3.13 28.38
N GLU A 294 -41.09 3.10 28.36
CA GLU A 294 -41.94 3.21 27.19
C GLU A 294 -41.72 4.56 26.51
N ASN A 295 -40.92 4.56 25.44
CA ASN A 295 -41.15 5.23 24.15
C ASN A 295 -39.84 5.23 23.37
N GLY A 296 -39.79 4.41 22.32
CA GLY A 296 -38.61 4.23 21.49
C GLY A 296 -38.26 5.49 20.70
N GLN A 297 -37.15 6.13 21.08
CA GLN A 297 -36.33 6.98 20.22
C GLN A 297 -34.87 6.86 20.72
N PRO A 298 -33.87 6.61 19.85
CA PRO A 298 -32.47 6.61 20.26
C PRO A 298 -32.06 8.04 20.62
N THR A 299 -31.51 8.22 21.81
CA THR A 299 -30.84 9.46 22.22
C THR A 299 -29.42 9.45 21.66
N GLU A 300 -29.13 10.32 20.69
CA GLU A 300 -27.75 10.64 20.28
C GLU A 300 -27.04 11.29 21.46
N VAL A 301 -26.05 10.61 22.03
CA VAL A 301 -25.08 11.24 22.92
C VAL A 301 -24.16 12.08 22.04
N SER A 302 -24.35 13.40 22.06
CA SER A 302 -23.52 14.33 21.31
C SER A 302 -22.16 14.48 22.01
N ASP A 303 -21.16 13.73 21.57
CA ASP A 303 -19.76 13.98 21.92
C ASP A 303 -19.35 15.33 21.32
N VAL A 304 -19.10 16.32 22.17
CA VAL A 304 -18.66 17.66 21.74
C VAL A 304 -17.15 17.61 21.54
N TYR A 305 -16.71 17.49 20.28
CA TYR A 305 -15.30 17.56 19.90
C TYR A 305 -14.90 19.02 19.63
N SER A 306 -13.78 19.47 20.19
CA SER A 306 -13.18 20.77 19.86
C SER A 306 -12.17 20.58 18.72
N ASP A 307 -12.44 21.16 17.55
CA ASP A 307 -11.52 21.11 16.41
C ASP A 307 -10.21 21.86 16.70
N GLN A 308 -9.08 21.15 16.64
CA GLN A 308 -7.72 21.70 16.72
C GLN A 308 -6.95 21.56 15.39
N SER A 309 -7.65 21.44 14.25
CA SER A 309 -7.16 21.19 12.87
C SER A 309 -5.96 22.00 12.36
N SER A 310 -5.46 23.00 13.09
CA SER A 310 -4.36 23.86 12.64
C SER A 310 -2.93 23.32 12.87
N SER A 311 -2.72 22.16 13.52
CA SER A 311 -1.38 21.76 14.01
C SER A 311 -0.76 20.49 13.43
N VAL A 312 -1.40 19.79 12.47
CA VAL A 312 -0.86 18.52 11.93
C VAL A 312 -0.65 18.65 10.42
N HIS A 313 0.60 18.81 10.00
CA HIS A 313 1.00 18.99 8.60
C HIS A 313 1.92 17.88 8.08
N ASN A 314 2.54 17.10 8.98
CA ASN A 314 3.46 16.01 8.62
C ASN A 314 3.45 14.88 9.67
N THR A 315 4.16 13.79 9.36
CA THR A 315 4.28 12.60 10.22
C THR A 315 5.00 12.87 11.55
N ASP A 316 5.83 13.92 11.65
CA ASP A 316 6.46 14.31 12.90
C ASP A 316 5.49 15.07 13.83
N ASP A 317 4.53 15.82 13.27
CA ASP A 317 3.45 16.44 14.05
C ASP A 317 2.52 15.37 14.66
N LEU A 318 2.30 14.26 13.93
CA LEU A 318 1.55 13.09 14.42
C LEU A 318 2.23 12.41 15.62
N LYS A 319 3.57 12.37 15.65
CA LYS A 319 4.34 11.79 16.77
C LYS A 319 4.26 12.61 18.05
N ALA A 320 3.90 13.89 17.94
CA ALA A 320 3.73 14.77 19.10
C ALA A 320 2.35 14.62 19.76
N LEU A 321 1.41 13.92 19.11
CA LEU A 321 0.06 13.72 19.63
C LEU A 321 0.01 12.63 20.71
N THR A 322 -0.88 12.83 21.69
CA THR A 322 -1.17 11.89 22.77
C THR A 322 -2.61 11.39 22.67
N ALA A 323 -2.91 10.22 23.28
CA ALA A 323 -4.24 9.61 23.21
C ALA A 323 -5.34 10.48 23.86
N SER A 324 -4.95 11.44 24.70
CA SER A 324 -5.84 12.42 25.30
C SER A 324 -5.21 13.82 25.30
N ASP A 325 -6.04 14.85 25.22
CA ASP A 325 -5.61 16.24 25.39
C ASP A 325 -5.22 16.55 26.85
N GLU A 326 -4.69 17.74 27.11
CA GLU A 326 -4.33 18.19 28.47
C GLU A 326 -5.51 18.21 29.47
N LYS A 327 -6.76 18.09 28.96
CA LYS A 327 -8.01 18.08 29.73
C LYS A 327 -8.62 16.68 29.87
N GLY A 328 -8.00 15.65 29.29
CA GLY A 328 -8.44 14.26 29.38
C GLY A 328 -9.48 13.82 28.33
N HIS A 329 -9.74 14.62 27.29
CA HIS A 329 -10.65 14.21 26.20
C HIS A 329 -9.93 13.29 25.21
N SER A 330 -10.65 12.31 24.65
CA SER A 330 -10.11 11.41 23.62
C SER A 330 -9.81 12.16 22.32
N VAL A 331 -8.64 11.92 21.75
CA VAL A 331 -8.24 12.48 20.45
C VAL A 331 -8.89 11.69 19.30
N GLU A 332 -9.42 12.41 18.31
CA GLU A 332 -9.92 11.89 17.04
C GLU A 332 -9.06 12.47 15.90
N ILE A 333 -8.58 11.63 14.99
CA ILE A 333 -7.81 12.05 13.82
C ILE A 333 -8.67 11.83 12.57
N ARG A 334 -8.88 12.90 11.80
CA ARG A 334 -9.64 12.88 10.54
C ARG A 334 -8.68 13.01 9.37
N LEU A 335 -8.70 12.03 8.48
CA LEU A 335 -7.84 11.95 7.31
C LEU A 335 -8.71 11.98 6.06
N ARG A 336 -8.42 12.90 5.13
CA ARG A 336 -9.13 12.96 3.86
C ARG A 336 -8.39 12.14 2.80
N VAL A 337 -9.03 11.10 2.30
CA VAL A 337 -8.46 10.06 1.43
C VAL A 337 -9.39 9.79 0.25
N SER A 338 -8.91 9.03 -0.74
CA SER A 338 -9.66 8.69 -1.96
C SER A 338 -10.26 7.29 -1.82
N SER A 339 -11.58 7.18 -1.93
CA SER A 339 -12.31 5.91 -1.92
C SER A 339 -11.76 4.94 -2.97
N ALA A 340 -11.49 5.43 -4.19
CA ALA A 340 -10.98 4.63 -5.28
C ALA A 340 -9.62 3.99 -4.98
N HIS A 341 -8.67 4.74 -4.40
CA HIS A 341 -7.37 4.17 -4.01
C HIS A 341 -7.52 3.13 -2.90
N LEU A 342 -8.40 3.36 -1.92
CA LEU A 342 -8.72 2.37 -0.88
C LEU A 342 -9.33 1.09 -1.49
N ILE A 343 -10.34 1.21 -2.34
CA ILE A 343 -11.02 0.10 -3.02
C ILE A 343 -10.08 -0.70 -3.92
N LEU A 344 -9.16 -0.01 -4.60
CA LEU A 344 -8.19 -0.65 -5.49
C LEU A 344 -7.13 -1.44 -4.71
N SER A 345 -6.69 -0.90 -3.57
CA SER A 345 -5.59 -1.44 -2.77
C SER A 345 -5.99 -2.53 -1.76
N SER A 346 -7.29 -2.66 -1.47
CA SER A 346 -7.78 -3.52 -0.41
C SER A 346 -9.17 -4.10 -0.73
N PRO A 347 -9.35 -5.43 -0.68
CA PRO A 347 -10.68 -6.04 -0.79
C PRO A 347 -11.58 -5.69 0.42
N VAL A 348 -11.00 -5.41 1.58
CA VAL A 348 -11.73 -4.99 2.78
C VAL A 348 -12.33 -3.61 2.59
N PHE A 349 -11.54 -2.63 2.12
CA PHE A 349 -12.08 -1.31 1.80
C PHE A 349 -13.07 -1.34 0.64
N ARG A 350 -12.85 -2.20 -0.37
CA ARG A 350 -13.86 -2.48 -1.41
C ARG A 350 -15.16 -2.95 -0.81
N ALA A 351 -15.12 -3.96 0.07
CA ALA A 351 -16.33 -4.46 0.72
C ALA A 351 -17.02 -3.37 1.56
N MET A 352 -16.26 -2.50 2.25
CA MET A 352 -16.82 -1.40 3.04
C MET A 352 -17.49 -0.32 2.19
N LEU A 353 -16.84 0.11 1.10
CA LEU A 353 -17.23 1.28 0.32
C LEU A 353 -18.18 0.96 -0.86
N ASP A 354 -18.04 -0.22 -1.48
CA ASP A 354 -18.95 -0.68 -2.55
C ASP A 354 -20.07 -1.57 -2.02
N GLY A 355 -19.94 -2.05 -0.77
CA GLY A 355 -20.91 -2.94 -0.15
C GLY A 355 -22.10 -2.23 0.51
N PRO A 356 -23.04 -3.00 1.09
CA PRO A 356 -24.27 -2.47 1.67
C PRO A 356 -24.08 -1.86 3.08
N PHE A 357 -22.84 -1.53 3.46
CA PHE A 357 -22.50 -1.04 4.79
C PHE A 357 -22.69 0.48 4.89
N SER A 358 -22.70 1.00 6.13
CA SER A 358 -22.84 2.43 6.38
C SER A 358 -21.74 3.27 5.71
N GLU A 359 -20.56 2.70 5.60
CA GLU A 359 -19.35 3.28 5.01
C GLU A 359 -19.50 3.52 3.50
N GLY A 360 -20.30 2.70 2.81
CA GLY A 360 -20.65 2.86 1.39
C GLY A 360 -21.77 3.87 1.13
N ILE A 361 -22.30 4.51 2.18
CA ILE A 361 -23.31 5.56 2.07
C ILE A 361 -22.64 6.91 2.30
N ARG A 362 -22.80 7.83 1.34
CA ARG A 362 -22.26 9.19 1.46
C ARG A 362 -22.98 9.99 2.56
N SER A 363 -22.23 10.82 3.28
CA SER A 363 -22.71 11.73 4.30
C SER A 363 -23.42 12.95 3.69
N LYS A 364 -23.90 13.88 4.54
CA LYS A 364 -24.55 15.13 4.11
C LYS A 364 -23.61 16.05 3.32
N ASP A 365 -22.30 15.93 3.54
CA ASP A 365 -21.26 16.70 2.86
C ASP A 365 -20.71 15.97 1.62
N ASP A 366 -21.44 14.95 1.15
CA ASP A 366 -21.13 14.15 -0.04
C ASP A 366 -19.77 13.41 0.04
N VAL A 367 -19.38 12.99 1.25
CA VAL A 367 -18.16 12.20 1.52
C VAL A 367 -18.50 10.85 2.13
N PHE A 368 -17.71 9.81 1.84
CA PHE A 368 -17.79 8.55 2.57
C PHE A 368 -17.16 8.70 3.95
N GLU A 369 -17.74 8.07 4.98
CA GLU A 369 -17.16 8.06 6.33
C GLU A 369 -16.70 6.64 6.70
N VAL A 370 -15.40 6.45 6.88
CA VAL A 370 -14.81 5.17 7.33
C VAL A 370 -14.30 5.34 8.75
N LYS A 371 -14.79 4.53 9.69
CA LYS A 371 -14.39 4.60 11.09
C LYS A 371 -13.32 3.55 11.40
N ALA A 372 -12.21 4.03 11.92
CA ALA A 372 -11.10 3.23 12.42
C ALA A 372 -10.98 3.39 13.94
N PHE A 373 -10.59 2.33 14.65
CA PHE A 373 -10.49 2.33 16.10
C PHE A 373 -9.16 1.76 16.54
N GLU A 374 -8.48 2.45 17.47
CA GLU A 374 -7.32 1.97 18.21
C GLU A 374 -6.08 1.60 17.39
N TRP A 375 -6.08 1.89 16.09
CA TRP A 375 -4.89 1.77 15.26
C TRP A 375 -3.80 2.75 15.68
N ASN A 376 -2.55 2.32 15.46
CA ASN A 376 -1.42 3.22 15.53
C ASN A 376 -1.51 4.26 14.40
N ALA A 377 -1.55 5.55 14.78
CA ALA A 377 -1.76 6.63 13.83
C ALA A 377 -0.60 6.79 12.83
N GLU A 378 0.65 6.61 13.29
CA GLU A 378 1.84 6.69 12.42
C GLU A 378 1.83 5.57 11.39
N ALA A 379 1.60 4.32 11.83
CA ALA A 379 1.51 3.17 10.93
C ALA A 379 0.37 3.32 9.92
N LEU A 380 -0.80 3.80 10.36
CA LEU A 380 -1.96 4.02 9.48
C LEU A 380 -1.66 5.07 8.41
N VAL A 381 -1.05 6.19 8.78
CA VAL A 381 -0.68 7.24 7.82
C VAL A 381 0.36 6.73 6.83
N ILE A 382 1.34 5.94 7.26
CA ILE A 382 2.33 5.32 6.36
C ILE A 382 1.63 4.41 5.33
N VAL A 383 0.70 3.55 5.77
CA VAL A 383 -0.07 2.68 4.87
C VAL A 383 -0.92 3.51 3.90
N LEU A 384 -1.58 4.57 4.38
CA LEU A 384 -2.38 5.45 3.53
C LEU A 384 -1.51 6.23 2.53
N ASP A 385 -0.34 6.71 2.90
CA ASP A 385 0.59 7.37 1.99
C ASP A 385 1.08 6.41 0.89
N ILE A 386 1.25 5.12 1.20
CA ILE A 386 1.52 4.10 0.17
C ILE A 386 0.32 3.92 -0.75
N ILE A 387 -0.88 3.73 -0.19
CA ILE A 387 -2.14 3.57 -0.96
C ILE A 387 -2.36 4.74 -1.94
N HIS A 388 -2.02 5.96 -1.52
CA HIS A 388 -2.26 7.18 -2.29
C HIS A 388 -1.03 7.66 -3.09
N GLY A 389 0.05 6.87 -3.13
CA GLY A 389 1.22 7.16 -3.96
C GLY A 389 2.10 8.31 -3.44
N HIS A 390 1.96 8.71 -2.18
CA HIS A 390 2.79 9.73 -1.51
C HIS A 390 4.16 9.19 -1.10
N HIS A 391 4.82 8.41 -1.96
CA HIS A 391 6.04 7.67 -1.61
C HIS A 391 7.22 8.56 -1.18
N ARG A 392 7.23 9.84 -1.59
CA ARG A 392 8.26 10.81 -1.18
C ARG A 392 8.18 11.21 0.29
N SER A 393 7.02 11.04 0.91
CA SER A 393 6.78 11.34 2.33
C SER A 393 7.13 10.16 3.24
N LEU A 394 7.41 8.98 2.67
CA LEU A 394 7.68 7.78 3.45
C LEU A 394 9.05 7.82 4.13
N PRO A 395 9.15 7.31 5.37
CA PRO A 395 10.41 7.24 6.07
C PRO A 395 11.35 6.21 5.40
N GLN A 396 12.64 6.54 5.29
CA GLN A 396 13.64 5.59 4.76
C GLN A 396 13.89 4.40 5.69
N LYS A 397 13.61 4.56 6.99
CA LYS A 397 13.74 3.53 8.02
C LYS A 397 12.57 3.62 8.98
N VAL A 398 12.05 2.49 9.40
CA VAL A 398 11.01 2.38 10.44
C VAL A 398 11.54 1.56 11.61
N GLU A 399 11.03 1.82 12.81
CA GLU A 399 11.31 0.99 13.98
C GLU A 399 10.52 -0.33 13.92
N LEU A 400 10.97 -1.35 14.64
CA LEU A 400 10.33 -2.67 14.61
C LEU A 400 8.87 -2.60 15.07
N ASP A 401 8.58 -1.81 16.11
CA ASP A 401 7.22 -1.64 16.62
C ASP A 401 6.28 -1.08 15.56
N ILE A 402 6.70 -0.02 14.85
CA ILE A 402 5.93 0.56 13.75
C ILE A 402 5.77 -0.43 12.59
N LEU A 403 6.82 -1.20 12.27
CA LEU A 403 6.74 -2.24 11.23
C LEU A 403 5.73 -3.35 11.58
N ILE A 404 5.62 -3.72 12.86
CA ILE A 404 4.62 -4.67 13.34
C ILE A 404 3.22 -4.09 13.20
N GLU A 405 3.00 -2.83 13.61
CA GLU A 405 1.71 -2.16 13.48
C GLU A 405 1.30 -2.01 11.99
N ILE A 406 2.25 -1.71 11.10
CA ILE A 406 2.02 -1.73 9.64
C ILE A 406 1.62 -3.13 9.18
N ALA A 407 2.33 -4.18 9.63
CA ALA A 407 1.98 -5.55 9.27
C ALA A 407 0.59 -5.95 9.79
N MET A 408 0.18 -5.49 10.98
CA MET A 408 -1.18 -5.70 11.51
C MET A 408 -2.23 -5.01 10.66
N LEU A 409 -1.99 -3.76 10.24
CA LEU A 409 -2.88 -3.03 9.34
C LEU A 409 -3.00 -3.72 7.98
N CYS A 410 -1.87 -4.16 7.41
CA CYS A 410 -1.86 -4.91 6.15
C CYS A 410 -2.62 -6.22 6.25
N ASP A 411 -2.44 -6.98 7.34
CA ASP A 411 -3.14 -8.24 7.57
C ASP A 411 -4.66 -8.03 7.73
N TYR A 412 -5.05 -6.97 8.45
CA TYR A 412 -6.45 -6.62 8.70
C TYR A 412 -7.16 -6.10 7.44
N TYR A 413 -6.58 -5.12 6.76
CA TYR A 413 -7.14 -4.53 5.55
C TYR A 413 -6.83 -5.34 4.29
N GLN A 414 -6.02 -6.40 4.37
CA GLN A 414 -5.59 -7.24 3.25
C GLN A 414 -4.97 -6.40 2.12
N CYS A 415 -4.00 -5.57 2.48
CA CYS A 415 -3.29 -4.67 1.56
C CYS A 415 -1.76 -4.87 1.60
N GLU A 416 -1.31 -6.07 1.95
CA GLU A 416 0.11 -6.41 2.05
C GLU A 416 0.87 -6.23 0.72
N GLU A 417 0.24 -6.50 -0.43
CA GLU A 417 0.91 -6.48 -1.74
C GLU A 417 1.49 -5.10 -2.08
N ILE A 418 0.72 -4.04 -1.83
CA ILE A 418 1.14 -2.67 -2.13
C ILE A 418 2.21 -2.15 -1.15
N VAL A 419 2.24 -2.69 0.08
CA VAL A 419 3.20 -2.30 1.12
C VAL A 419 4.49 -3.12 1.05
N GLU A 420 4.43 -4.33 0.46
CA GLU A 420 5.50 -5.33 0.47
C GLU A 420 6.85 -4.79 -0.02
N THR A 421 6.84 -3.94 -1.06
CA THR A 421 8.06 -3.36 -1.62
C THR A 421 8.78 -2.46 -0.62
N PHE A 422 8.04 -1.66 0.15
CA PHE A 422 8.58 -0.77 1.18
C PHE A 422 9.00 -1.57 2.41
N ALA A 423 8.18 -2.52 2.83
CA ALA A 423 8.49 -3.42 3.93
C ALA A 423 9.78 -4.20 3.69
N LYS A 424 10.00 -4.73 2.47
CA LYS A 424 11.26 -5.39 2.08
C LYS A 424 12.46 -4.49 2.33
N GLN A 425 12.40 -3.23 1.91
CA GLN A 425 13.48 -2.28 2.13
C GLN A 425 13.70 -2.04 3.62
N TRP A 426 12.65 -1.79 4.41
CA TRP A 426 12.78 -1.56 5.85
C TRP A 426 13.34 -2.76 6.59
N ILE A 427 12.88 -3.97 6.27
CA ILE A 427 13.36 -5.23 6.89
C ILE A 427 14.88 -5.39 6.72
N THR A 428 15.43 -5.05 5.55
CA THR A 428 16.89 -5.16 5.31
C THR A 428 17.74 -4.21 6.15
N THR A 429 17.14 -3.21 6.79
CA THR A 429 17.87 -2.24 7.64
C THR A 429 18.11 -2.74 9.07
N PHE A 430 17.51 -3.87 9.45
CA PHE A 430 17.67 -4.45 10.79
C PHE A 430 18.89 -5.38 10.84
N GLU A 431 19.69 -5.25 11.89
CA GLU A 431 20.86 -6.11 12.15
C GLU A 431 20.43 -7.53 12.58
N GLU A 432 21.00 -8.56 11.97
CA GLU A 432 20.67 -9.97 12.23
C GLU A 432 21.28 -10.53 13.54
N ASP A 433 22.30 -9.87 14.12
CA ASP A 433 23.15 -10.40 15.20
C ASP A 433 22.67 -10.04 16.62
N LYS A 434 21.36 -10.06 16.89
CA LYS A 434 20.84 -9.86 18.25
C LYS A 434 20.68 -11.19 19.01
N PRO A 435 20.90 -11.21 20.35
CA PRO A 435 20.60 -12.38 21.18
C PRO A 435 19.15 -12.83 21.02
N TYR A 436 18.89 -14.13 21.17
CA TYR A 436 17.53 -14.67 21.12
C TYR A 436 16.64 -14.02 22.19
N GLU A 437 15.53 -13.44 21.73
CA GLU A 437 14.43 -12.93 22.53
C GLU A 437 13.12 -13.48 21.97
N GLU A 438 12.31 -14.10 22.84
CA GLU A 438 11.14 -14.87 22.44
C GLU A 438 10.07 -13.98 21.79
N GLU A 439 9.73 -12.86 22.42
CA GLU A 439 8.78 -11.87 21.92
C GLU A 439 9.21 -11.30 20.56
N ALA A 440 10.47 -10.83 20.45
CA ALA A 440 11.01 -10.31 19.20
C ALA A 440 11.03 -11.37 18.08
N THR A 441 11.26 -12.64 18.40
CA THR A 441 11.24 -13.73 17.41
C THR A 441 9.83 -13.96 16.87
N MET A 442 8.81 -13.93 17.73
CA MET A 442 7.41 -14.03 17.30
C MET A 442 6.99 -12.83 16.46
N ASN A 443 7.40 -11.62 16.85
CA ASN A 443 7.14 -10.40 16.08
C ASN A 443 7.73 -10.50 14.66
N TRP A 444 8.98 -10.94 14.53
CA TRP A 444 9.61 -11.15 13.23
C TRP A 444 8.97 -12.27 12.42
N MET A 445 8.50 -13.34 13.08
CA MET A 445 7.78 -14.42 12.41
C MET A 445 6.44 -13.92 11.84
N PHE A 446 5.73 -13.05 12.56
CA PHE A 446 4.52 -12.39 12.07
C PHE A 446 4.79 -11.43 10.90
N VAL A 447 5.77 -10.54 11.02
CA VAL A 447 6.17 -9.65 9.91
C VAL A 447 6.56 -10.45 8.66
N ALA A 448 7.32 -11.54 8.84
CA ALA A 448 7.72 -12.40 7.73
C ALA A 448 6.54 -13.16 7.12
N TRP A 449 5.54 -13.51 7.93
CA TRP A 449 4.30 -14.12 7.46
C TRP A 449 3.49 -13.18 6.57
N VAL A 450 3.18 -11.97 7.07
CA VAL A 450 2.36 -10.97 6.36
C VAL A 450 3.01 -10.56 5.04
N PHE A 451 4.31 -10.28 5.03
CA PHE A 451 5.03 -9.86 3.83
C PHE A 451 5.70 -11.01 3.07
N GLN A 452 5.28 -12.25 3.32
CA GLN A 452 5.71 -13.47 2.62
C GLN A 452 7.24 -13.61 2.45
N ARG A 453 7.99 -13.25 3.50
CA ARG A 453 9.46 -13.36 3.55
C ARG A 453 9.86 -14.77 3.98
N GLU A 454 9.90 -15.68 3.02
CA GLU A 454 10.18 -17.10 3.26
C GLU A 454 11.50 -17.34 4.01
N ASP A 455 12.56 -16.66 3.60
CA ASP A 455 13.90 -16.74 4.19
C ASP A 455 13.90 -16.36 5.68
N LEU A 456 13.27 -15.23 5.98
CA LEU A 456 13.16 -14.71 7.33
C LEU A 456 12.25 -15.60 8.18
N PHE A 457 11.09 -15.99 7.64
CA PHE A 457 10.13 -16.86 8.33
C PHE A 457 10.76 -18.19 8.73
N ASN A 458 11.41 -18.87 7.78
CA ASN A 458 12.08 -20.15 8.01
C ASN A 458 13.16 -20.03 9.07
N THR A 459 13.93 -18.93 9.04
CA THR A 459 14.96 -18.65 10.03
C THR A 459 14.35 -18.46 11.42
N LYS A 460 13.26 -17.70 11.55
CA LYS A 460 12.60 -17.48 12.84
C LYS A 460 11.94 -18.75 13.39
N VAL A 461 11.31 -19.56 12.54
CA VAL A 461 10.79 -20.89 12.94
C VAL A 461 11.92 -21.77 13.49
N ALA A 462 13.06 -21.84 12.79
CA ALA A 462 14.20 -22.64 13.24
C ALA A 462 14.76 -22.17 14.59
N VAL A 463 14.84 -20.85 14.80
CA VAL A 463 15.26 -20.25 16.08
C VAL A 463 14.26 -20.58 17.20
N THR A 464 12.96 -20.44 16.94
CA THR A 464 11.89 -20.80 17.88
C THR A 464 11.97 -22.27 18.29
N LEU A 465 12.08 -23.21 17.34
CA LEU A 465 12.21 -24.64 17.62
C LEU A 465 13.40 -24.96 18.54
N GLN A 466 14.50 -24.23 18.40
CA GLN A 466 15.73 -24.44 19.15
C GLN A 466 15.68 -23.86 20.57
N HIS A 467 15.16 -22.64 20.70
CA HIS A 467 15.34 -21.83 21.90
C HIS A 467 14.09 -21.73 22.78
N SER A 468 12.88 -21.92 22.24
CA SER A 468 11.64 -21.78 23.01
C SER A 468 11.60 -22.71 24.21
N ARG A 469 11.22 -22.14 25.35
CA ARG A 469 11.18 -22.80 26.66
C ARG A 469 9.77 -23.14 27.11
N VAL A 470 8.79 -22.48 26.51
CA VAL A 470 7.37 -22.59 26.78
C VAL A 470 6.66 -22.98 25.47
N PRO A 471 5.38 -23.42 25.54
CA PRO A 471 4.56 -23.56 24.35
C PRO A 471 4.54 -22.25 23.56
N VAL A 472 4.70 -22.37 22.24
CA VAL A 472 4.77 -21.22 21.32
C VAL A 472 3.43 -20.47 21.32
N HIS A 473 3.45 -19.20 21.73
CA HIS A 473 2.29 -18.31 21.75
C HIS A 473 2.66 -16.88 21.30
N THR A 474 1.67 -16.10 20.87
CA THR A 474 1.81 -14.67 20.56
C THR A 474 0.45 -13.98 20.64
N ASP A 475 0.45 -12.69 20.97
CA ASP A 475 -0.75 -11.83 20.92
C ASP A 475 -1.00 -11.25 19.51
N LEU A 476 -0.06 -11.46 18.58
CA LEU A 476 -0.19 -11.05 17.19
C LEU A 476 -1.09 -12.01 16.40
N PRO A 477 -1.73 -11.55 15.30
CA PRO A 477 -2.68 -12.35 14.51
C PRO A 477 -1.96 -13.36 13.60
N LEU A 478 -1.03 -14.14 14.16
CA LEU A 478 -0.43 -15.26 13.46
C LEU A 478 -1.40 -16.46 13.49
N PRO A 479 -1.64 -17.14 12.35
CA PRO A 479 -2.54 -18.29 12.32
C PRO A 479 -2.18 -19.36 13.34
N SER A 480 -3.17 -19.82 14.12
CA SER A 480 -2.97 -20.83 15.17
C SER A 480 -2.40 -22.14 14.62
N THR A 481 -2.74 -22.49 13.38
CA THR A 481 -2.21 -23.66 12.66
C THR A 481 -0.69 -23.63 12.52
N ILE A 482 -0.08 -22.44 12.40
CA ILE A 482 1.37 -22.27 12.39
C ILE A 482 1.92 -22.58 13.78
N LEU A 483 1.36 -21.95 14.81
CA LEU A 483 1.79 -22.12 16.21
C LEU A 483 1.69 -23.60 16.64
N GLU A 484 0.57 -24.26 16.35
CA GLU A 484 0.32 -25.68 16.65
C GLU A 484 1.31 -26.62 15.97
N LYS A 485 1.59 -26.41 14.68
CA LYS A 485 2.55 -27.23 13.92
C LYS A 485 3.98 -27.03 14.42
N VAL A 486 4.38 -25.78 14.68
CA VAL A 486 5.70 -25.46 15.22
C VAL A 486 5.87 -26.11 16.61
N GLU A 487 4.87 -26.01 17.47
CA GLU A 487 4.88 -26.63 18.80
C GLU A 487 4.92 -28.16 18.73
N ALA A 488 4.10 -28.78 17.87
CA ALA A 488 4.10 -30.22 17.67
C ALA A 488 5.48 -30.72 17.21
N GLN A 489 6.13 -30.00 16.31
CA GLN A 489 7.48 -30.33 15.84
C GLN A 489 8.53 -30.13 16.94
N ARG A 490 8.43 -29.06 17.73
CA ARG A 490 9.30 -28.82 18.89
C ARG A 490 9.24 -29.99 19.86
N LEU A 491 8.03 -30.42 20.23
CA LEU A 491 7.80 -31.54 21.14
C LEU A 491 8.29 -32.86 20.55
N LYS A 492 8.08 -33.11 19.25
CA LYS A 492 8.59 -34.29 18.55
C LYS A 492 10.12 -34.37 18.64
N LEU A 493 10.81 -33.30 18.25
CA LEU A 493 12.27 -33.23 18.27
C LEU A 493 12.85 -33.44 19.69
N MET A 494 12.24 -32.81 20.70
CA MET A 494 12.64 -33.00 22.09
C MET A 494 12.45 -34.46 22.53
N ASN A 495 11.32 -35.08 22.16
CA ASN A 495 11.06 -36.48 22.46
C ASN A 495 12.01 -37.44 21.75
N ASP A 496 12.38 -37.19 20.50
CA ASP A 496 13.31 -38.03 19.74
C ASP A 496 14.69 -38.07 20.40
N VAL A 497 15.21 -36.91 20.83
CA VAL A 497 16.50 -36.83 21.55
C VAL A 497 16.42 -37.52 22.91
N LEU A 498 15.32 -37.34 23.65
CA LEU A 498 15.11 -38.05 24.91
C LEU A 498 15.01 -39.57 24.68
N ASN A 499 14.26 -40.02 23.67
CA ASN A 499 14.14 -41.43 23.31
C ASN A 499 15.50 -42.07 23.02
N ASN A 500 16.35 -41.40 22.26
CA ASN A 500 17.69 -41.87 21.98
C ASN A 500 18.58 -41.92 23.23
N LEU A 501 18.47 -40.93 24.13
CA LEU A 501 19.20 -40.91 25.40
C LEU A 501 18.80 -42.07 26.32
N TYR A 502 17.49 -42.29 26.50
CA TYR A 502 16.98 -43.41 27.29
C TYR A 502 17.22 -44.76 26.61
N GLY A 503 17.21 -44.81 25.27
CA GLY A 503 17.59 -45.99 24.50
C GLY A 503 19.06 -46.36 24.71
N LEU A 504 19.96 -45.37 24.77
CA LEU A 504 21.37 -45.59 25.12
C LEU A 504 21.54 -46.09 26.56
N HIS A 505 20.76 -45.56 27.51
CA HIS A 505 20.75 -46.11 28.87
C HIS A 505 20.35 -47.60 28.88
N GLU A 506 19.30 -47.95 28.15
CA GLU A 506 18.82 -49.34 28.05
C GLU A 506 19.82 -50.26 27.32
N SER A 507 20.42 -49.81 26.22
CA SER A 507 21.39 -50.62 25.47
C SER A 507 22.66 -50.89 26.27
N LEU A 508 23.15 -49.92 27.05
CA LEU A 508 24.26 -50.10 27.97
C LEU A 508 23.92 -51.06 29.12
N TRP A 509 22.65 -51.13 29.53
CA TRP A 509 22.18 -52.04 30.58
C TRP A 509 22.03 -53.49 30.07
N VAL A 510 21.48 -53.68 28.86
CA VAL A 510 21.09 -55.01 28.36
C VAL A 510 22.12 -55.64 27.42
N THR A 511 22.55 -54.91 26.38
CA THR A 511 23.34 -55.47 25.27
C THR A 511 24.82 -55.08 25.31
N ASN A 512 25.21 -54.28 26.31
CA ASN A 512 26.52 -53.62 26.40
C ASN A 512 26.82 -52.67 25.22
N ASP A 513 25.82 -52.29 24.42
CA ASP A 513 25.94 -51.39 23.26
C ASP A 513 27.14 -51.72 22.34
N ASP A 514 27.24 -53.02 21.99
CA ASP A 514 28.31 -53.63 21.19
C ASP A 514 29.74 -53.39 21.73
N CYS A 515 29.85 -53.22 23.06
CA CYS A 515 31.08 -52.94 23.77
C CYS A 515 31.46 -54.04 24.78
N LYS A 516 32.66 -53.94 25.36
CA LYS A 516 33.08 -54.84 26.44
C LYS A 516 32.28 -54.53 27.72
N PRO A 517 31.90 -55.55 28.53
CA PRO A 517 31.06 -55.37 29.72
C PRO A 517 31.60 -54.35 30.73
N GLU A 518 32.93 -54.30 30.89
CA GLU A 518 33.61 -53.38 31.80
C GLU A 518 33.40 -51.92 31.36
N CYS A 519 33.52 -51.66 30.06
CA CYS A 519 33.27 -50.33 29.50
C CYS A 519 31.79 -49.97 29.58
N ALA A 520 30.88 -50.90 29.24
CA ALA A 520 29.45 -50.66 29.28
C ALA A 520 28.98 -50.29 30.70
N SER A 521 29.47 -51.00 31.73
CA SER A 521 29.17 -50.72 33.14
C SER A 521 29.65 -49.33 33.57
N MET A 522 30.87 -48.94 33.15
CA MET A 522 31.42 -47.61 33.46
C MET A 522 30.64 -46.49 32.77
N LEU A 523 30.29 -46.67 31.49
CA LEU A 523 29.48 -45.72 30.74
C LEU A 523 28.08 -45.59 31.34
N LEU A 524 27.42 -46.70 31.65
CA LEU A 524 26.10 -46.71 32.27
C LEU A 524 26.09 -45.94 33.61
N GLY A 525 27.04 -46.24 34.50
CA GLY A 525 27.15 -45.54 35.79
C GLY A 525 27.39 -44.04 35.63
N SER A 526 28.24 -43.64 34.67
CA SER A 526 28.48 -42.24 34.35
C SER A 526 27.23 -41.55 33.80
N LEU A 527 26.53 -42.21 32.86
CA LEU A 527 25.32 -41.71 32.23
C LEU A 527 24.20 -41.51 33.25
N MET A 528 23.92 -42.50 34.10
CA MET A 528 22.90 -42.42 35.15
C MET A 528 23.17 -41.27 36.12
N LYS A 529 24.44 -41.08 36.52
CA LYS A 529 24.83 -39.98 37.42
C LYS A 529 24.57 -38.62 36.76
N GLN A 530 25.00 -38.46 35.51
CA GLN A 530 24.83 -37.19 34.78
C GLN A 530 23.36 -36.90 34.47
N MET A 531 22.57 -37.90 34.09
CA MET A 531 21.12 -37.79 33.93
C MET A 531 20.43 -37.35 35.22
N ARG A 532 20.77 -37.96 36.35
CA ARG A 532 20.20 -37.57 37.65
C ARG A 532 20.57 -36.13 38.04
N VAL A 533 21.81 -35.70 37.78
CA VAL A 533 22.25 -34.31 38.04
C VAL A 533 21.49 -33.30 37.15
N ALA A 534 21.20 -33.68 35.90
CA ALA A 534 20.36 -32.88 35.01
C ALA A 534 18.86 -32.96 35.33
N GLY A 535 18.47 -33.69 36.37
CA GLY A 535 17.07 -33.87 36.77
C GLY A 535 16.26 -34.72 35.79
N LEU A 536 16.91 -35.68 35.13
CA LEU A 536 16.27 -36.71 34.32
C LEU A 536 16.04 -37.97 35.18
N GLU A 537 14.79 -38.38 35.30
CA GLU A 537 14.38 -39.54 36.09
C GLU A 537 14.63 -40.85 35.34
N ILE A 538 15.01 -41.90 36.07
CA ILE A 538 15.18 -43.26 35.55
C ILE A 538 14.29 -44.16 36.41
N PRO A 539 13.26 -44.84 35.84
CA PRO A 539 12.94 -44.98 34.41
C PRO A 539 12.31 -43.73 33.78
N LYS A 540 12.27 -43.67 32.44
CA LYS A 540 11.75 -42.53 31.67
C LYS A 540 10.31 -42.16 32.11
N PRO A 541 10.03 -40.89 32.45
CA PRO A 541 8.68 -40.45 32.81
C PRO A 541 7.72 -40.42 31.61
N LYS A 542 6.41 -40.48 31.88
CA LYS A 542 5.36 -40.28 30.86
C LYS A 542 5.22 -38.79 30.55
N GLY A 543 6.04 -38.28 29.63
CA GLY A 543 6.01 -36.88 29.17
C GLY A 543 7.39 -36.24 29.14
N LEU A 544 7.44 -34.94 28.81
CA LEU A 544 8.68 -34.18 28.84
C LEU A 544 9.09 -33.88 30.30
N PRO A 545 10.37 -34.09 30.67
CA PRO A 545 10.89 -33.69 31.98
C PRO A 545 10.78 -32.17 32.19
N SER A 546 10.29 -31.74 33.35
CA SER A 546 10.11 -30.31 33.71
C SER A 546 11.43 -29.51 33.78
N THR A 547 12.55 -30.22 33.86
CA THR A 547 13.92 -29.71 33.96
C THR A 547 14.52 -29.33 32.60
N ILE A 548 14.02 -29.93 31.52
CA ILE A 548 14.50 -29.67 30.15
C ILE A 548 13.47 -28.85 29.40
N ARG A 549 13.72 -27.55 29.32
CA ARG A 549 12.76 -26.60 28.76
C ARG A 549 12.99 -26.28 27.29
N SER A 550 14.21 -26.40 26.79
CA SER A 550 14.55 -26.12 25.39
C SER A 550 15.39 -27.21 24.76
N LEU A 551 15.32 -27.28 23.45
CA LEU A 551 16.01 -28.26 22.64
C LEU A 551 17.52 -27.97 22.55
N VAL A 552 17.93 -26.70 22.51
CA VAL A 552 19.34 -26.30 22.68
C VAL A 552 19.89 -26.72 24.05
N GLY A 553 19.09 -26.60 25.11
CA GLY A 553 19.46 -27.07 26.44
C GLY A 553 19.72 -28.57 26.47
N LEU A 554 18.81 -29.36 25.88
CA LEU A 554 18.94 -30.81 25.76
C LEU A 554 20.16 -31.21 24.92
N ARG A 555 20.39 -30.53 23.80
CA ARG A 555 21.56 -30.72 22.94
C ARG A 555 22.86 -30.44 23.69
N ARG A 556 22.91 -29.36 24.46
CA ARG A 556 24.07 -28.99 25.27
C ARG A 556 24.36 -30.05 26.34
N PHE A 557 23.32 -30.58 26.97
CA PHE A 557 23.46 -31.69 27.92
C PHE A 557 24.06 -32.93 27.26
N VAL A 558 23.47 -33.42 26.16
CA VAL A 558 23.97 -34.62 25.45
C VAL A 558 25.39 -34.44 24.93
N SER A 559 25.71 -33.26 24.38
CA SER A 559 27.06 -32.95 23.89
C SER A 559 28.09 -32.80 25.01
N GLY A 560 27.63 -32.44 26.21
CA GLY A 560 28.45 -32.27 27.41
C GLY A 560 28.65 -33.55 28.22
N LEU A 561 28.13 -34.69 27.77
CA LEU A 561 28.27 -35.95 28.50
C LEU A 561 29.75 -36.34 28.66
N GLU A 562 30.21 -36.38 29.91
CA GLU A 562 31.60 -36.71 30.24
C GLU A 562 31.84 -38.21 30.14
N THR A 563 32.79 -38.61 29.29
CA THR A 563 33.15 -40.02 29.09
C THR A 563 34.22 -40.44 30.11
N PRO A 564 33.98 -41.45 30.96
CA PRO A 564 34.99 -41.98 31.86
C PRO A 564 36.10 -42.69 31.08
N VAL A 565 37.34 -42.60 31.57
CA VAL A 565 38.47 -43.29 30.94
C VAL A 565 38.43 -44.78 31.30
N CYS A 566 38.27 -45.64 30.29
CA CYS A 566 38.28 -47.09 30.45
C CYS A 566 39.58 -47.68 29.86
N TYR A 567 40.20 -48.60 30.59
CA TYR A 567 41.34 -49.39 30.11
C TYR A 567 40.94 -50.86 30.03
N ILE A 568 41.24 -51.51 28.90
CA ILE A 568 40.90 -52.91 28.65
C ILE A 568 42.18 -53.67 28.32
N ALA A 569 42.30 -54.89 28.86
CA ALA A 569 43.43 -55.76 28.60
C ALA A 569 43.45 -56.23 27.13
N ASN A 570 44.59 -56.08 26.46
CA ASN A 570 44.82 -56.67 25.15
C ASN A 570 45.11 -58.18 25.25
N ARG A 571 45.33 -58.84 24.10
CA ARG A 571 45.64 -60.29 24.05
C ARG A 571 46.94 -60.69 24.78
N TYR A 572 47.76 -59.72 25.17
CA TYR A 572 49.02 -59.88 25.90
C TYR A 572 48.90 -59.42 27.37
N GLY A 573 47.69 -59.11 27.85
CA GLY A 573 47.44 -58.66 29.23
C GLY A 573 47.81 -57.20 29.53
N GLN A 574 48.20 -56.41 28.52
CA GLN A 574 48.53 -54.99 28.71
C GLN A 574 47.26 -54.14 28.68
N ALA A 575 47.17 -53.17 29.60
CA ALA A 575 46.06 -52.21 29.66
C ALA A 575 46.16 -51.19 28.51
N ILE A 576 45.21 -51.24 27.57
CA ILE A 576 45.08 -50.27 26.48
C ILE A 576 43.85 -49.41 26.74
N LYS A 577 43.95 -48.10 26.49
CA LYS A 577 42.82 -47.19 26.57
C LYS A 577 41.75 -47.60 25.54
N HIS A 578 40.53 -47.82 26.00
CA HIS A 578 39.42 -48.12 25.12
C HIS A 578 38.85 -46.85 24.48
N GLU A 579 38.54 -46.91 23.18
CA GLU A 579 38.15 -45.73 22.39
C GLU A 579 36.65 -45.39 22.45
N CYS A 580 35.88 -46.16 23.22
CA CYS A 580 34.46 -45.95 23.36
C CYS A 580 34.17 -44.64 24.10
N SER A 581 33.26 -43.83 23.57
CA SER A 581 32.90 -42.53 24.15
C SER A 581 31.45 -42.17 23.91
N PHE A 582 30.89 -41.35 24.79
CA PHE A 582 29.56 -40.79 24.56
C PHE A 582 29.51 -40.00 23.27
N LYS A 583 30.56 -39.23 22.93
CA LYS A 583 30.63 -38.49 21.67
C LYS A 583 30.44 -39.39 20.44
N ASN A 584 31.07 -40.55 20.41
CA ASN A 584 30.93 -41.48 19.29
C ASN A 584 29.54 -42.13 19.26
N LYS A 585 28.98 -42.49 20.43
CA LYS A 585 27.65 -43.09 20.55
C LYS A 585 26.50 -42.11 20.30
N THR A 586 26.71 -40.81 20.59
CA THR A 586 25.71 -39.75 20.44
C THR A 586 25.71 -39.11 19.05
N LYS A 587 26.86 -39.15 18.36
CA LYS A 587 27.05 -38.50 17.06
C LYS A 587 25.99 -38.82 16.00
N PRO A 588 25.56 -40.07 15.78
CA PRO A 588 24.62 -40.38 14.69
C PRO A 588 23.27 -39.65 14.82
N TRP A 589 22.70 -39.64 16.02
CA TRP A 589 21.41 -38.97 16.27
C TRP A 589 21.56 -37.46 16.43
N MET A 590 22.74 -36.97 16.82
CA MET A 590 23.03 -35.54 16.83
C MET A 590 23.20 -34.97 15.41
N ASP A 591 23.80 -35.73 14.50
CA ASP A 591 23.95 -35.38 13.09
C ASP A 591 22.59 -35.46 12.35
N ASP A 592 21.78 -36.48 12.65
CA ASP A 592 20.40 -36.62 12.12
C ASP A 592 19.52 -35.46 12.56
N MET A 593 19.51 -35.15 13.86
CA MET A 593 18.80 -33.99 14.39
C MET A 593 19.26 -32.67 13.76
N ALA A 594 20.58 -32.49 13.58
CA ALA A 594 21.17 -31.32 12.90
C ALA A 594 20.70 -31.16 11.44
N LYS A 595 20.31 -32.27 10.79
CA LYS A 595 19.72 -32.28 9.46
C LYS A 595 18.23 -31.91 9.52
N THR A 596 17.48 -32.50 10.44
CA THR A 596 16.04 -32.22 10.62
C THR A 596 15.74 -30.75 10.95
N TYR A 597 16.64 -30.00 11.60
CA TYR A 597 16.46 -28.54 11.75
C TYR A 597 16.58 -27.77 10.45
N ARG A 598 17.55 -28.14 9.59
CA ARG A 598 17.79 -27.47 8.31
C ARG A 598 16.69 -27.78 7.31
N ASP A 599 16.11 -28.97 7.44
CA ASP A 599 15.00 -29.45 6.62
C ASP A 599 13.63 -29.27 7.33
N GLY A 600 13.54 -28.41 8.36
CA GLY A 600 12.31 -28.19 9.16
C GLY A 600 11.16 -27.56 8.37
N PHE A 601 10.08 -27.20 9.07
CA PHE A 601 8.92 -26.54 8.46
C PHE A 601 9.35 -25.30 7.69
N ARG A 602 8.95 -25.26 6.42
CA ARG A 602 9.18 -24.13 5.53
C ARG A 602 7.89 -23.36 5.34
N PHE A 603 8.02 -22.11 4.90
CA PHE A 603 6.91 -21.25 4.54
C PHE A 603 5.90 -21.97 3.62
N GLU A 604 6.39 -22.78 2.67
CA GLU A 604 5.54 -23.52 1.73
C GLU A 604 4.60 -24.53 2.41
N ASP A 605 4.97 -25.06 3.58
CA ASP A 605 4.15 -26.01 4.35
C ASP A 605 2.88 -25.38 4.96
N PHE A 606 2.78 -24.04 4.88
CA PHE A 606 1.68 -23.23 5.37
C PHE A 606 0.95 -22.47 4.26
N ARG A 607 1.36 -22.62 2.99
CA ARG A 607 0.80 -21.87 1.86
C ARG A 607 -0.71 -22.04 1.68
N ALA A 608 -1.26 -23.21 2.03
CA ALA A 608 -2.70 -23.46 2.01
C ALA A 608 -3.50 -22.55 2.96
N VAL A 609 -2.86 -22.04 4.03
CA VAL A 609 -3.47 -21.10 4.98
C VAL A 609 -3.60 -19.70 4.36
N LEU A 610 -2.71 -19.32 3.43
CA LEU A 610 -2.81 -18.06 2.68
C LEU A 610 -3.98 -18.09 1.69
N ASN A 611 -4.11 -19.19 0.94
CA ASN A 611 -5.16 -19.34 -0.08
C ASN A 611 -6.60 -19.37 0.49
N HIS A 612 -6.77 -19.54 1.81
CA HIS A 612 -8.08 -19.44 2.47
C HIS A 612 -8.50 -17.99 2.78
N LYS A 613 -7.59 -17.02 2.65
CA LYS A 613 -7.91 -15.59 2.74
C LYS A 613 -8.50 -15.03 1.44
N ASP A 614 -8.24 -15.69 0.30
CA ASP A 614 -8.65 -15.26 -1.05
C ASP A 614 -10.07 -15.71 -1.47
N VAL A 615 -10.92 -16.17 -0.52
CA VAL A 615 -12.29 -16.68 -0.79
C VAL A 615 -13.36 -15.79 -0.18
#